data_AF-A0A819MNQ4-F1
#
_entry.id   AF-A0A819MNQ4-F1
#
_cell.length_a   1.000
_cell.length_b   1.000
_cell.length_c   1.000
_cell.angle_alpha   90.00
_cell.angle_beta   90.00
_cell.angle_gamma   90.00
#
_symmetry.space_group_name_H-M   'P 1'
#
loop_
_entity.id
_entity.type
_entity.pdbx_description
1 polymer ?
#
loop_
_entity_poly.entity_id
_entity_poly.type
_entity_poly.pdbx_seq_one_letter_code
_entity_poly.pdbx_strand_id
1 'polypeptide(L)'
;PYEIRAYNDQLLQLERAFLNPLGRGADYTDYKHIIYAPAKGDKYAAAGLPTIGDALATGNQIEIDKEIAIAAYFIRGALSILKQFDKFIS
;
A
#
# COMPACT_ATOMS: atom_id res chain seq x y z
N PRO A 1 10.23 -27.56 -9.19
CA PRO A 1 8.83 -27.25 -8.81
C PRO A 1 8.69 -26.42 -7.53
N TYR A 2 9.47 -26.73 -6.48
CA TYR A 2 9.41 -26.04 -5.17
C TYR A 2 9.84 -24.56 -5.24
N GLU A 3 10.92 -24.26 -5.96
CA GLU A 3 11.42 -22.88 -6.11
C GLU A 3 10.40 -21.95 -6.77
N ILE A 4 9.81 -22.36 -7.89
CA ILE A 4 8.76 -21.60 -8.59
C ILE A 4 7.59 -21.28 -7.65
N ARG A 5 7.21 -22.23 -6.78
CA ARG A 5 6.16 -22.02 -5.79
C ARG A 5 6.57 -20.99 -4.74
N ALA A 6 7.82 -21.05 -4.24
CA ALA A 6 8.34 -20.06 -3.30
C ALA A 6 8.33 -18.63 -3.89
N TYR A 7 8.72 -18.47 -5.15
CA TYR A 7 8.63 -17.18 -5.86
C TYR A 7 7.18 -16.69 -5.99
N ASN A 8 6.25 -17.57 -6.37
CA ASN A 8 4.84 -17.22 -6.52
C ASN A 8 4.20 -16.83 -5.17
N ASP A 9 4.50 -17.57 -4.11
CA ASP A 9 4.01 -17.28 -2.76
C ASP A 9 4.57 -15.95 -2.23
N GLN A 10 5.78 -15.56 -2.65
CA GLN A 10 6.37 -14.26 -2.33
C GLN A 10 5.68 -13.12 -3.07
N LEU A 11 5.44 -13.26 -4.38
CA LEU A 11 4.70 -12.25 -5.16
C LEU A 11 3.30 -12.04 -4.57
N LEU A 12 2.64 -13.11 -4.14
CA LEU A 12 1.35 -13.03 -3.45
C LEU A 12 1.46 -12.29 -2.11
N GLN A 13 2.50 -12.57 -1.32
CA GLN A 13 2.72 -11.88 -0.04
C GLN A 13 3.04 -10.40 -0.22
N LEU A 14 3.78 -10.05 -1.28
CA LEU A 14 4.08 -8.67 -1.63
C LEU A 14 2.80 -7.86 -1.86
N GLU A 15 1.87 -8.36 -2.68
CA GLU A 15 0.60 -7.65 -2.91
C GLU A 15 -0.27 -7.55 -1.67
N ARG A 16 -0.24 -8.57 -0.81
CA ARG A 16 -0.96 -8.51 0.47
C ARG A 16 -0.35 -7.49 1.43
N ALA A 17 0.94 -7.19 1.31
CA ALA A 17 1.59 -6.18 2.13
C ALA A 17 1.10 -4.75 1.84
N PHE A 18 0.47 -4.50 0.68
CA PHE A 18 -0.13 -3.20 0.37
C PHE A 18 -1.59 -3.06 0.82
N LEU A 19 -2.15 -4.08 1.49
CA LEU A 19 -3.50 -4.04 2.04
C LEU A 19 -3.48 -3.52 3.48
N ASN A 20 -4.00 -2.32 3.70
CA ASN A 20 -4.27 -1.78 5.02
C ASN A 20 -5.52 -2.44 5.64
N PRO A 21 -5.39 -3.19 6.75
CA PRO A 21 -6.54 -3.84 7.39
C PRO A 21 -7.56 -2.85 7.96
N LEU A 22 -7.12 -1.63 8.30
CA LEU A 22 -7.98 -0.57 8.83
C LEU A 22 -8.77 0.16 7.73
N GLY A 23 -8.52 -0.14 6.46
CA GLY A 23 -9.13 0.57 5.34
C GLY A 23 -8.72 2.04 5.29
N ARG A 24 -9.46 2.82 4.50
CA ARG A 24 -9.19 4.23 4.25
C ARG A 24 -10.24 5.10 4.96
N GLY A 25 -9.90 5.56 6.17
CA GLY A 25 -10.79 6.41 6.98
C GLY A 25 -12.17 5.77 7.23
N ALA A 26 -13.10 6.55 7.79
CA ALA A 26 -14.46 6.06 8.09
C ALA A 26 -15.31 5.76 6.84
N ASP A 27 -14.94 6.33 5.68
CA ASP A 27 -15.80 6.34 4.49
C ASP A 27 -15.49 5.19 3.49
N TYR A 28 -14.33 4.51 3.60
CA TYR A 28 -13.86 3.55 2.60
C TYR A 28 -13.24 2.28 3.22
N THR A 29 -14.05 1.53 3.96
CA THR A 29 -13.64 0.26 4.59
C THR A 29 -13.27 -0.84 3.58
N ASP A 30 -13.82 -0.78 2.37
CA ASP A 30 -13.62 -1.80 1.33
C ASP A 30 -12.35 -1.56 0.50
N TYR A 31 -11.85 -0.32 0.44
CA TYR A 31 -10.64 0.04 -0.31
C TYR A 31 -9.42 0.00 0.61
N LYS A 32 -8.82 -1.18 0.69
CA LYS A 32 -7.69 -1.46 1.56
C LYS A 32 -6.34 -1.25 0.89
N HIS A 33 -6.32 -1.17 -0.43
CA HIS A 33 -5.07 -1.08 -1.16
C HIS A 33 -4.49 0.34 -1.11
N ILE A 34 -3.26 0.46 -0.62
CA ILE A 34 -2.63 1.76 -0.34
C ILE A 34 -2.14 2.46 -1.62
N ILE A 35 -1.59 1.69 -2.54
CA ILE A 35 -1.11 2.22 -3.83
C ILE A 35 -2.29 2.53 -4.76
N TYR A 36 -3.25 1.61 -4.87
CA TYR A 36 -4.39 1.72 -5.78
C TYR A 36 -5.70 1.84 -5.01
N ALA A 37 -6.32 3.00 -5.06
CA ALA A 37 -7.73 3.16 -4.71
C ALA A 37 -8.34 4.28 -5.57
N PRO A 38 -9.67 4.28 -5.78
CA PRO A 38 -10.32 5.38 -6.46
C PRO A 38 -10.13 6.68 -5.68
N ALA A 39 -9.83 7.78 -6.37
CA ALA A 39 -9.76 9.09 -5.75
C ALA A 39 -11.15 9.54 -5.28
N LYS A 40 -11.23 10.34 -4.20
CA LYS A 40 -12.50 10.76 -3.58
C LYS A 40 -13.37 11.59 -4.56
N GLY A 41 -12.72 12.35 -5.45
CA GLY A 41 -13.39 13.22 -6.45
C GLY A 41 -13.56 12.61 -7.85
N ASP A 42 -12.80 11.57 -8.21
CA ASP A 42 -12.88 10.92 -9.51
C ASP A 42 -12.58 9.42 -9.39
N LYS A 43 -13.63 8.60 -9.48
CA LYS A 43 -13.54 7.14 -9.37
C LYS A 43 -12.88 6.49 -10.60
N TYR A 44 -12.71 7.24 -11.70
CA TYR A 44 -12.06 6.79 -12.93
C TYR A 44 -10.60 7.21 -13.02
N ALA A 45 -10.19 8.21 -12.23
CA ALA A 45 -8.78 8.54 -12.02
C ALA A 45 -8.17 7.53 -11.04
N ALA A 46 -7.51 6.51 -11.58
CA ALA A 46 -6.58 5.69 -10.80
C ALA A 46 -5.40 6.58 -10.37
N ALA A 47 -5.51 7.20 -9.20
CA ALA A 47 -4.42 7.95 -8.59
C ALA A 47 -3.55 6.98 -7.78
N GLY A 48 -2.24 6.99 -8.01
CA GLY A 48 -1.29 6.36 -7.10
C GLY A 48 -1.29 7.09 -5.77
N LEU A 49 -1.39 6.36 -4.65
CA LEU A 49 -1.42 6.92 -3.29
C LEU A 49 -2.56 7.93 -3.06
N PRO A 50 -3.82 7.54 -3.29
CA PRO A 50 -4.96 8.47 -3.27
C PRO A 50 -5.19 9.09 -1.89
N THR A 51 -4.78 8.45 -0.79
CA THR A 51 -4.93 9.03 0.55
C THR A 51 -4.07 10.28 0.75
N ILE A 52 -2.88 10.30 0.17
CA ILE A 52 -2.01 11.48 0.18
C ILE A 52 -2.62 12.58 -0.69
N GLY A 53 -3.13 12.22 -1.88
CA GLY A 53 -3.80 13.18 -2.76
C GLY A 53 -5.00 13.86 -2.10
N ASP A 54 -5.81 13.09 -1.37
CA ASP A 54 -6.97 13.64 -0.65
C ASP A 54 -6.57 14.46 0.59
N ALA A 55 -5.53 14.05 1.33
CA ALA A 55 -5.00 14.85 2.43
C ALA A 55 -4.38 16.18 1.94
N LEU A 56 -3.74 16.18 0.78
CA LEU A 56 -3.25 17.41 0.16
C LEU A 56 -4.40 18.37 -0.19
N ALA A 57 -5.56 17.84 -0.60
CA ALA A 57 -6.74 18.63 -0.90
C ALA A 57 -7.39 19.27 0.35
N THR A 58 -7.22 18.69 1.55
CA THR A 58 -7.71 19.30 2.80
C THR A 58 -6.80 20.44 3.28
N GLY A 59 -5.54 20.48 2.83
CA GLY A 59 -4.54 21.46 3.26
C GLY A 59 -4.12 21.31 4.74
N ASN A 60 -4.51 20.22 5.40
CA ASN A 60 -4.20 19.96 6.80
C ASN A 60 -2.86 19.22 6.91
N GLN A 61 -1.82 19.92 7.35
CA GLN A 61 -0.47 19.35 7.48
C GLN A 61 -0.41 18.09 8.36
N ILE A 62 -1.22 18.03 9.43
CA ILE A 62 -1.26 16.88 10.34
C ILE A 62 -1.78 15.62 9.62
N GLU A 63 -2.78 15.80 8.77
CA GLU A 63 -3.38 14.72 7.98
C GLU A 63 -2.43 14.25 6.87
N ILE A 64 -1.74 15.20 6.21
CA ILE A 64 -0.72 14.92 5.20
C ILE A 64 0.42 14.09 5.79
N ASP A 65 0.99 14.54 6.91
CA ASP A 65 2.11 13.86 7.56
C ASP A 65 1.72 12.44 8.02
N LYS A 66 0.49 12.28 8.51
CA LYS A 66 -0.07 10.99 8.90
C LYS A 66 -0.17 10.04 7.70
N GLU A 67 -0.75 10.48 6.58
CA GLU A 67 -0.92 9.63 5.40
C GLU A 67 0.42 9.27 4.75
N ILE A 68 1.39 10.18 4.75
CA ILE A 68 2.77 9.90 4.33
C ILE A 68 3.40 8.83 5.23
N ALA A 69 3.26 8.95 6.56
CA ALA A 69 3.81 7.98 7.50
C ALA A 69 3.21 6.59 7.31
N ILE A 70 1.90 6.51 7.07
CA ILE A 70 1.20 5.25 6.75
C ILE A 70 1.76 4.66 5.46
N ALA A 71 1.80 5.43 4.36
CA ALA A 71 2.33 4.94 3.09
C ALA A 71 3.79 4.44 3.23
N ALA A 72 4.64 5.20 3.93
CA ALA A 72 6.02 4.82 4.19
C ALA A 72 6.15 3.52 5.00
N TYR A 73 5.29 3.31 6.00
CA TYR A 73 5.27 2.09 6.80
C TYR A 73 5.00 0.85 5.94
N PHE A 74 3.96 0.90 5.09
CA PHE A 74 3.59 -0.23 4.25
C PHE A 74 4.59 -0.49 3.12
N ILE A 75 5.15 0.55 2.49
CA ILE A 75 6.24 0.41 1.51
C ILE A 75 7.47 -0.24 2.14
N ARG A 76 7.83 0.14 3.36
CA ARG A 76 8.95 -0.49 4.10
C ARG A 76 8.65 -1.95 4.43
N GLY A 77 7.42 -2.29 4.77
CA GLY A 77 6.98 -3.68 4.96
C GLY A 77 7.14 -4.50 3.68
N ALA A 78 6.64 -3.99 2.55
CA ALA A 78 6.82 -4.62 1.25
C ALA A 78 8.30 -4.82 0.88
N LEU A 79 9.15 -3.82 1.14
CA LEU A 79 10.59 -3.92 0.94
C LEU A 79 11.23 -5.03 1.79
N SER A 80 10.77 -5.23 3.03
CA SER A 80 11.29 -6.30 3.89
C SER A 80 11.01 -7.70 3.35
N ILE A 81 9.85 -7.91 2.73
CA ILE A 81 9.47 -9.19 2.09
C ILE A 81 10.40 -9.50 0.90
N LEU A 82 10.73 -8.49 0.10
CA LEU A 82 11.69 -8.64 -1.00
C LEU A 82 13.11 -8.94 -0.50
N LYS A 83 13.58 -8.22 0.52
CA LYS A 83 14.92 -8.39 1.09
C LYS A 83 15.11 -9.74 1.80
N GLN A 84 14.06 -10.30 2.39
CA GLN A 84 14.14 -11.60 3.04
C GLN A 84 14.50 -12.69 2.03
N PHE A 85 14.01 -12.57 0.80
CA PHE A 85 14.24 -13.55 -0.26
C PHE A 85 15.62 -13.43 -0.91
N ASP A 86 16.17 -12.22 -1.03
CA ASP A 86 17.51 -11.99 -1.55
C ASP A 86 18.57 -12.81 -0.76
N LYS A 87 18.33 -13.00 0.56
CA LYS A 87 19.15 -13.85 1.44
C LYS A 87 18.98 -15.36 1.23
N PHE A 88 17.93 -15.80 0.53
CA PHE A 88 17.71 -17.21 0.21
C PHE A 88 18.37 -17.64 -1.12
N ILE A 89 18.78 -16.68 -1.96
CA ILE A 89 19.44 -16.94 -3.25
C ILE A 89 20.98 -16.80 -3.15
N SER A 90 21.49 -16.06 -2.16
CA SER A 90 22.93 -15.88 -1.88
C SER A 90 23.53 -17.07 -1.12
#